data_AF-A0A7S0NXK4-F1
#
_entry.id   AF-A0A7S0NXK4-F1
#
_cell.length_a   1.000
_cell.length_b   1.000
_cell.length_c   1.000
_cell.angle_alpha   90.00
_cell.angle_beta   90.00
_cell.angle_gamma   90.00
#
_symmetry.space_group_name_H-M   'P 1'
#
loop_
_entity.id
_entity.type
_entity.pdbx_description
1 polymer ?
#
loop_
_entity_poly.entity_id
_entity_poly.type
_entity_poly.pdbx_seq_one_letter_code
_entity_poly.pdbx_strand_id
1 'polypeptide(L)'
;RLLCSVPLLGSAASLVLAALLHAYDSFELPWSAAGCGVSARFALIERHWLFFLGYGGVLAALSVLLSFWDLFVVRAVLYPLYIANAPHARFGELRCRPLPAFQAAFGMINSTLQLLELRMRRRQRSK
;
A
#
# COMPACT_ATOMS: atom_id res chain seq x y z
N ARG A 1 0.46 -5.97 -15.69
CA ARG A 1 -0.75 -5.72 -16.52
C ARG A 1 -1.73 -6.90 -16.42
N LEU A 2 -2.24 -7.24 -15.22
CA LEU A 2 -3.08 -8.43 -14.99
C LEU A 2 -4.54 -8.11 -14.59
N LEU A 3 -4.88 -6.83 -14.39
CA LEU A 3 -6.21 -6.37 -13.94
C LEU A 3 -7.09 -5.79 -15.08
N CYS A 4 -6.73 -6.03 -16.34
CA CYS A 4 -7.39 -5.42 -17.51
C CYS A 4 -8.83 -5.91 -17.79
N SER A 5 -9.29 -7.03 -17.22
CA SER A 5 -10.59 -7.59 -17.61
C SER A 5 -11.82 -6.81 -17.13
N VAL A 6 -11.64 -5.74 -16.32
CA VAL A 6 -12.70 -4.78 -16.03
C VAL A 6 -12.12 -3.35 -16.03
N PRO A 7 -12.33 -2.54 -17.08
CA PRO A 7 -11.62 -1.27 -17.29
C PRO A 7 -11.86 -0.25 -16.16
N LEU A 8 -13.04 -0.27 -15.52
CA LEU A 8 -13.32 0.57 -14.34
C LEU A 8 -12.71 0.00 -13.05
N LEU A 9 -12.82 -1.31 -12.84
CA LEU A 9 -12.37 -1.95 -11.60
C LEU A 9 -10.85 -1.88 -11.46
N GLY A 10 -10.12 -2.06 -12.57
CA GLY A 10 -8.67 -1.94 -12.61
C GLY A 10 -8.20 -0.52 -12.30
N SER A 11 -8.87 0.49 -12.85
CA SER A 11 -8.53 1.91 -12.63
C SER A 11 -8.80 2.34 -11.18
N ALA A 12 -9.97 1.99 -10.65
CA ALA A 12 -10.33 2.27 -9.26
C ALA A 12 -9.40 1.54 -8.27
N ALA A 13 -9.13 0.26 -8.50
CA ALA A 13 -8.19 -0.49 -7.67
C ALA A 13 -6.77 0.08 -7.73
N SER A 14 -6.32 0.53 -8.90
CA SER A 14 -5.02 1.18 -9.06
C SER A 14 -4.94 2.49 -8.29
N LEU A 15 -6.00 3.30 -8.31
CA LEU A 15 -6.06 4.55 -7.56
C LEU A 15 -6.06 4.29 -6.05
N VAL A 16 -6.85 3.32 -5.60
CA VAL A 16 -6.88 2.89 -4.18
C VAL A 16 -5.50 2.42 -3.74
N LEU A 17 -4.84 1.59 -4.54
CA LEU A 17 -3.50 1.09 -4.23
C LEU A 17 -2.47 2.23 -4.20
N ALA A 18 -2.50 3.15 -5.16
CA ALA A 18 -1.62 4.30 -5.19
C ALA A 18 -1.81 5.21 -3.95
N ALA A 19 -3.05 5.45 -3.56
CA ALA A 19 -3.38 6.22 -2.36
C ALA A 19 -2.84 5.55 -1.09
N LEU A 20 -3.08 4.25 -0.91
CA LEU A 20 -2.55 3.51 0.23
C LEU A 20 -1.01 3.47 0.23
N LEU A 21 -0.38 3.41 -0.94
CA LEU A 21 1.08 3.43 -1.08
C LEU A 21 1.67 4.79 -0.68
N HIS A 22 1.09 5.90 -1.16
CA HIS A 22 1.55 7.24 -0.77
C HIS A 22 1.39 7.49 0.73
N ALA A 23 0.32 6.97 1.32
CA ALA A 23 0.15 7.02 2.77
C ALA A 23 1.20 6.15 3.48
N TYR A 24 1.45 4.92 3.04
CA TYR A 24 2.49 4.07 3.63
C TYR A 24 3.87 4.75 3.62
N ASP A 25 4.26 5.33 2.49
CA ASP A 25 5.55 6.02 2.28
C ASP A 25 5.71 7.20 3.26
N SER A 26 4.65 8.00 3.44
CA SER A 26 4.67 9.14 4.37
C SER A 26 4.81 8.73 5.84
N PHE A 27 4.27 7.57 6.21
CA PHE A 27 4.28 7.05 7.58
C PHE A 27 5.44 6.08 7.87
N GLU A 28 6.25 5.73 6.86
CA GLU A 28 7.36 4.80 7.02
C GLU A 28 8.38 5.30 8.05
N LEU A 29 8.76 6.58 7.94
CA LEU A 29 9.72 7.24 8.85
C LEU A 29 9.26 7.19 10.32
N PRO A 30 8.07 7.69 10.69
CA PRO A 30 7.62 7.63 12.08
C PRO A 30 7.40 6.19 12.59
N TRP A 31 6.90 5.27 11.75
CA TRP A 31 6.74 3.88 12.15
C TRP A 31 8.06 3.15 12.33
N SER A 32 9.05 3.46 11.51
CA SER A 32 10.41 2.93 11.64
C SER A 32 11.06 3.43 12.92
N ALA A 33 10.95 4.73 13.21
CA ALA A 33 11.45 5.33 14.46
C ALA A 33 10.78 4.72 15.71
N ALA A 34 9.50 4.34 15.61
CA ALA A 34 8.76 3.67 16.68
C ALA A 34 9.03 2.15 16.78
N GLY A 35 9.91 1.58 15.94
CA GLY A 35 10.18 0.14 15.93
C GLY A 35 9.00 -0.72 15.47
N CYS A 36 8.02 -0.12 14.77
CA CYS A 36 6.85 -0.85 14.28
C CYS A 36 7.26 -1.79 13.14
N GLY A 37 7.10 -3.09 13.35
CA GLY A 37 7.42 -4.11 12.34
C GLY A 37 6.53 -4.03 11.10
N VAL A 38 7.02 -4.51 9.97
CA VAL A 38 6.34 -4.44 8.66
C VAL A 38 4.93 -5.04 8.71
N SER A 39 4.76 -6.21 9.34
CA SER A 39 3.44 -6.85 9.48
C SER A 39 2.46 -6.01 10.30
N ALA A 40 2.94 -5.32 11.33
CA ALA A 40 2.10 -4.44 12.16
C ALA A 40 1.67 -3.18 11.40
N ARG A 41 2.53 -2.63 10.53
CA ARG A 41 2.19 -1.51 9.64
C ARG A 41 1.04 -1.87 8.70
N PHE A 42 1.12 -3.04 8.05
CA PHE A 42 0.03 -3.51 7.17
C PHE A 42 -1.26 -3.74 7.96
N ALA A 43 -1.21 -4.38 9.13
CA ALA A 43 -2.38 -4.56 9.97
C ALA A 43 -3.02 -3.23 10.41
N LEU A 44 -2.19 -2.20 10.66
CA LEU A 44 -2.65 -0.88 11.05
C LEU A 44 -3.33 -0.14 9.88
N ILE A 45 -2.81 -0.31 8.66
CA ILE A 45 -3.45 0.18 7.43
C ILE A 45 -4.76 -0.55 7.17
N GLU A 46 -4.81 -1.89 7.29
CA GLU A 46 -6.05 -2.66 7.11
C GLU A 46 -7.14 -2.24 8.10
N ARG A 47 -6.75 -1.91 9.33
CA ARG A 47 -7.69 -1.49 10.38
C ARG A 47 -8.27 -0.09 10.18
N HIS A 48 -7.50 0.84 9.61
CA HIS A 48 -7.92 2.23 9.37
C HIS A 48 -7.80 2.61 7.89
N TRP A 49 -8.14 1.68 6.99
CA TRP A 49 -7.88 1.80 5.56
C TRP A 49 -8.49 3.07 4.96
N LEU A 50 -9.66 3.51 5.44
CA LEU A 50 -10.33 4.71 4.95
C LEU A 50 -9.55 5.99 5.28
N PHE A 51 -8.93 6.05 6.46
CA PHE A 51 -8.08 7.17 6.85
C PHE A 51 -6.85 7.27 5.92
N PHE A 52 -6.14 6.15 5.73
CA PHE A 52 -4.96 6.11 4.86
C PHE A 52 -5.33 6.35 3.39
N LEU A 53 -6.50 5.89 2.96
CA LEU A 53 -7.03 6.17 1.64
C LEU A 53 -7.28 7.67 1.44
N GLY A 54 -7.88 8.35 2.42
CA GLY A 54 -8.09 9.80 2.35
C GLY A 54 -6.77 10.57 2.37
N TYR A 55 -5.86 10.18 3.26
CA TYR A 55 -4.55 10.81 3.43
C TYR A 55 -3.74 10.78 2.13
N GLY A 56 -3.44 9.60 1.61
CA GLY A 56 -2.69 9.45 0.35
C GLY A 56 -3.52 9.64 -0.92
N GLY A 57 -4.85 9.69 -0.79
CA GLY A 57 -5.80 9.84 -1.90
C GLY A 57 -5.68 11.18 -2.61
N VAL A 58 -5.36 12.25 -1.89
CA VAL A 58 -5.09 13.57 -2.50
C VAL A 58 -3.91 13.47 -3.47
N LEU A 59 -2.80 12.83 -3.06
CA LEU A 59 -1.62 12.66 -3.88
C LEU A 59 -1.89 11.72 -5.07
N ALA A 60 -2.67 10.66 -4.84
CA ALA A 60 -3.08 9.74 -5.89
C ALA A 60 -4.00 10.40 -6.93
N ALA A 61 -4.94 11.25 -6.50
CA ALA A 61 -5.81 12.00 -7.40
C ALA A 61 -5.03 13.02 -8.22
N LEU A 62 -4.09 13.75 -7.60
CA LEU A 62 -3.17 14.66 -8.31
C LEU A 62 -2.36 13.91 -9.38
N SER A 63 -1.99 12.66 -9.11
CA SER A 63 -1.25 11.82 -10.07
C SER A 63 -2.06 11.45 -11.32
N VAL A 64 -3.39 11.49 -11.26
CA VAL A 64 -4.27 11.27 -12.42
C VAL A 64 -4.52 12.56 -13.19
N LEU A 65 -4.52 13.71 -12.50
CA LEU A 65 -4.90 15.00 -13.07
C LEU A 65 -3.72 15.77 -13.68
N LEU A 66 -2.51 15.59 -13.16
CA LEU A 66 -1.34 16.38 -13.52
C LEU A 66 -0.42 15.67 -14.53
N SER A 67 0.24 16.46 -15.37
CA SER A 67 1.34 16.00 -16.19
C SER A 67 2.55 15.63 -15.33
N PHE A 68 3.46 14.81 -15.86
CA PHE A 68 4.62 14.30 -15.12
C PHE A 68 5.44 15.40 -14.42
N TRP A 69 5.76 16.50 -15.13
CA TRP A 69 6.57 17.58 -14.59
C TRP A 69 5.84 18.38 -13.51
N ASP A 70 4.55 18.65 -13.69
CA ASP A 70 3.74 19.35 -12.68
C ASP A 70 3.59 18.50 -11.42
N LEU A 71 3.31 17.20 -11.60
CA LEU A 71 3.24 16.25 -10.49
C LEU A 71 4.57 16.16 -9.74
N PHE A 72 5.70 16.19 -10.45
CA PHE A 72 7.02 16.16 -9.82
C PHE A 72 7.23 17.36 -8.89
N VAL A 73 6.93 18.57 -9.37
CA VAL A 73 7.06 19.80 -8.58
C VAL A 73 6.11 19.80 -7.39
N VAL A 74 4.84 19.44 -7.61
CA VAL A 74 3.85 19.35 -6.54
C VAL A 74 4.28 18.32 -5.49
N ARG A 75 4.74 17.14 -5.92
CA ARG A 75 5.19 16.10 -4.99
C ARG A 75 6.44 16.51 -4.23
N ALA A 76 7.37 17.25 -4.83
CA ALA A 76 8.57 17.73 -4.16
C ALA A 76 8.27 18.63 -2.94
N VAL A 77 7.16 19.38 -2.99
CA VAL A 77 6.72 20.25 -1.89
C VAL A 77 5.77 19.52 -0.95
N LEU A 78 4.79 18.80 -1.50
CA LEU A 78 3.70 18.20 -0.74
C LEU A 78 4.16 16.97 0.06
N TYR A 79 5.12 16.21 -0.48
CA TYR A 79 5.59 14.99 0.16
C TYR A 79 6.34 15.24 1.50
N PRO A 80 7.27 16.20 1.61
CA PRO A 80 7.83 16.60 2.92
C PRO A 80 6.78 17.05 3.93
N LEU A 81 5.75 17.80 3.48
CA LEU A 81 4.65 18.24 4.35
C LEU A 81 3.84 17.06 4.88
N TYR A 82 3.62 16.04 4.04
CA TYR A 82 2.95 14.81 4.45
C TYR A 82 3.77 14.09 5.52
N ILE A 83 5.05 13.82 5.26
CA ILE A 83 5.96 13.19 6.23
C ILE A 83 5.97 13.93 7.57
N ALA A 84 6.08 15.27 7.55
CA ALA A 84 6.09 16.08 8.77
C ALA A 84 4.77 16.02 9.56
N ASN A 85 3.64 15.85 8.87
CA ASN A 85 2.32 15.73 9.49
C ASN A 85 1.98 14.30 9.94
N ALA A 86 2.65 13.27 9.41
CA ALA A 86 2.36 11.87 9.73
C ALA A 86 2.39 11.53 11.23
N PRO A 87 3.34 12.03 12.05
CA PRO A 87 3.33 11.79 13.51
C PRO A 87 2.12 12.40 14.25
N HIS A 88 1.54 13.46 13.68
CA HIS A 88 0.42 14.20 14.29
C HIS A 88 -0.95 13.62 13.89
N ALA A 89 -0.98 12.71 12.91
CA ALA A 89 -2.20 12.09 12.42
C ALA A 89 -2.88 11.24 13.51
N ARG A 90 -4.12 11.60 13.84
CA ARG A 90 -4.98 10.83 14.76
C ARG A 90 -5.96 9.99 13.95
N PHE A 91 -5.70 8.69 13.89
CA PHE A 91 -6.56 7.73 13.18
C PHE A 91 -7.33 6.78 14.12
N GLY A 92 -7.18 6.94 15.44
CA GLY A 92 -7.80 6.07 16.45
C GLY A 92 -9.32 6.16 16.55
N GLU A 93 -9.94 7.20 15.99
CA GLU A 93 -11.38 7.46 16.11
C GLU A 93 -12.22 6.81 14.99
N LEU A 94 -11.60 6.51 13.83
CA LEU A 94 -12.31 5.88 12.71
C LEU A 94 -12.22 4.36 12.79
N ARG A 95 -13.21 3.72 13.42
CA ARG A 95 -13.37 2.27 13.38
C ARG A 95 -14.07 1.83 12.10
N CYS A 96 -13.30 1.38 11.12
CA CYS A 96 -13.81 0.69 9.94
C CYS A 96 -13.67 -0.84 10.12
N ARG A 97 -14.47 -1.63 9.38
CA ARG A 97 -14.23 -3.08 9.31
C ARG A 97 -12.85 -3.33 8.68
N PRO A 98 -11.99 -4.17 9.29
CA PRO A 98 -10.68 -4.46 8.73
C PRO A 98 -10.86 -5.17 7.40
N LEU A 99 -10.18 -4.68 6.37
CA LEU A 99 -10.17 -5.31 5.05
C LEU A 99 -8.90 -6.17 4.96
N PRO A 100 -8.97 -7.52 5.05
CA PRO A 100 -7.80 -8.39 5.10
C PRO A 100 -7.15 -8.58 3.71
N ALA A 101 -7.06 -7.51 2.93
CA ALA A 101 -6.60 -7.55 1.55
C ALA A 101 -5.11 -7.84 1.45
N PHE A 102 -4.29 -7.26 2.34
CA PHE A 102 -2.85 -7.51 2.33
C PHE A 102 -2.54 -8.89 2.89
N GLN A 103 -3.22 -9.33 3.95
CA GLN A 103 -3.04 -10.70 4.48
C GLN A 103 -3.40 -11.77 3.45
N ALA A 104 -4.50 -11.59 2.71
CA ALA A 104 -4.89 -12.51 1.64
C ALA A 104 -3.82 -12.55 0.52
N ALA A 105 -3.30 -11.39 0.11
CA ALA A 105 -2.24 -11.30 -0.89
C ALA A 105 -0.93 -11.96 -0.43
N PHE A 106 -0.50 -11.71 0.81
CA PHE A 106 0.68 -12.34 1.40
C PHE A 106 0.52 -13.86 1.48
N GLY A 107 -0.65 -14.35 1.89
CA GLY A 107 -0.96 -15.78 1.90
C GLY A 107 -0.82 -16.41 0.51
N MET A 108 -1.39 -15.77 -0.52
CA MET A 108 -1.30 -16.26 -1.90
C MET A 108 0.15 -16.33 -2.41
N ILE A 109 0.95 -15.29 -2.13
CA ILE A 109 2.38 -15.26 -2.52
C ILE A 109 3.14 -16.38 -1.79
N ASN A 110 2.96 -16.51 -0.49
CA ASN A 110 3.63 -17.51 0.32
C ASN A 110 3.29 -18.93 -0.14
N SER A 111 2.02 -19.23 -0.42
CA SER A 111 1.60 -20.52 -0.96
C SER A 111 2.22 -20.80 -2.33
N THR A 112 2.35 -19.78 -3.18
CA THR A 112 2.97 -19.92 -4.51
C THR A 112 4.46 -20.21 -4.41
N LEU A 113 5.17 -19.51 -3.52
CA LEU A 113 6.60 -19.74 -3.25
C LEU A 113 6.83 -21.14 -2.69
N GLN A 114 6.03 -21.57 -1.70
CA GLN A 114 6.12 -22.93 -1.15
C GLN A 114 5.86 -24.00 -2.21
N LEU A 115 4.87 -23.79 -3.08
CA LEU A 115 4.60 -24.71 -4.19
C LEU A 115 5.78 -24.79 -5.17
N LEU A 116 6.42 -23.65 -5.45
CA LEU A 116 7.60 -23.57 -6.32
C LEU A 116 8.80 -24.31 -5.69
N GLU A 117 9.06 -24.07 -4.40
CA GLU A 117 10.12 -24.77 -3.66
C GLU A 117 9.90 -26.29 -3.65
N LEU A 118 8.66 -26.74 -3.43
CA LEU A 118 8.31 -28.16 -3.47
C LEU A 118 8.55 -28.77 -4.85
N ARG A 119 8.21 -28.04 -5.93
CA ARG A 119 8.47 -28.48 -7.31
C ARG A 119 9.98 -28.55 -7.60
N MET A 120 10.76 -27.58 -7.13
CA MET A 120 12.22 -27.54 -7.28
C MET A 120 12.87 -28.71 -6.55
N ARG A 121 12.49 -28.98 -5.29
CA ARG A 121 13.00 -30.12 -4.51
C ARG A 121 12.63 -31.46 -5.13
N ARG A 122 11.42 -31.62 -5.67
CA ARG A 122 11.01 -32.86 -6.38
C ARG A 122 11.84 -33.09 -7.66
N ARG A 123 12.18 -32.03 -8.40
CA ARG A 123 13.06 -32.13 -9.57
C ARG A 123 14.50 -32.52 -9.21
N GLN A 124 15.02 -32.05 -8.07
CA GLN A 124 16.36 -32.44 -7.60
C GLN A 124 16.46 -33.89 -7.11
N ARG A 125 15.38 -34.47 -6.56
CA ARG A 125 15.34 -35.88 -6.13
C ARG A 125 15.12 -36.90 -7.25
N SER A 126 14.75 -36.43 -8.45
CA SER A 126 14.46 -37.27 -9.62
C SER A 126 15.64 -37.34 -10.61
N LYS A 127 16.74 -36.65 -10.31
CA LYS A 127 18.04 -36.75 -10.98
C LYS A 127 19.01 -37.46 -10.06
#